data_AF-A0A1H5S316-F1
#
_entry.id   AF-A0A1H5S316-F1
#
_cell.length_a   1.000
_cell.length_b   1.000
_cell.length_c   1.000
_cell.angle_alpha   90.00
_cell.angle_beta   90.00
_cell.angle_gamma   90.00
#
_symmetry.space_group_name_H-M   'P 1'
#
loop_
_entity.id
_entity.type
_entity.pdbx_description
1 polymer ?
#
loop_
_entity_poly.entity_id
_entity_poly.type
_entity_poly.pdbx_seq_one_letter_code
_entity_poly.pdbx_strand_id
1 'polypeptide(L)'
;MEGDQSRYSILEKRINEILENFSFSVDPLNPPTEKQEDYIRAMVVLCHAEFEDYIEQLACMLIEEGKNRWVSEGIANKNIASLFMNTEKMKNDPQMRPMNTTSFAMKTISDFSNIVKNGNHGIKSKNIEDMYKPLGYDIDKFNQDFLNELDAFGLERGKIAHTSSYRTTSKLDLRTEVDKIKRVLRGIKDFEDEVIQKSGSLNEKNYV
;
A
#
# COMPACT_ATOMS: atom_id res chain seq x y z
N MET A 1 11.41 18.87 -21.54
CA MET A 1 10.42 17.88 -21.04
C MET A 1 11.19 16.92 -20.18
N GLU A 2 11.32 17.22 -18.88
CA GLU A 2 11.73 16.22 -17.90
C GLU A 2 10.65 15.14 -17.91
N GLY A 3 11.06 13.89 -18.11
CA GLY A 3 10.14 12.75 -18.19
C GLY A 3 9.40 12.62 -16.87
N ASP A 4 8.07 12.66 -16.92
CA ASP A 4 7.22 12.47 -15.76
C ASP A 4 7.45 11.06 -15.20
N GLN A 5 8.16 10.99 -14.08
CA GLN A 5 8.59 9.74 -13.46
C GLN A 5 7.35 9.10 -12.78
N SER A 6 7.00 7.86 -13.15
CA SER A 6 5.84 7.19 -12.53
C SER A 6 6.06 7.01 -11.03
N ARG A 7 4.99 7.07 -10.22
CA ARG A 7 5.06 6.89 -8.76
C ARG A 7 5.82 5.62 -8.37
N TYR A 8 5.56 4.52 -9.07
CA TYR A 8 6.29 3.27 -8.84
C TYR A 8 7.79 3.42 -9.06
N SER A 9 8.21 4.11 -10.12
CA SER A 9 9.65 4.32 -10.37
C SER A 9 10.32 5.24 -9.33
N ILE A 10 9.56 6.09 -8.63
CA ILE A 10 10.05 6.83 -7.46
C ILE A 10 10.25 5.87 -6.28
N LEU A 11 9.27 5.00 -5.98
CA LEU A 11 9.40 3.96 -4.96
C LEU A 11 10.61 3.05 -5.25
N GLU A 12 10.71 2.51 -6.47
CA GLU A 12 11.79 1.60 -6.86
C GLU A 12 13.16 2.26 -6.67
N LYS A 13 13.32 3.52 -7.11
CA LYS A 13 14.54 4.29 -6.89
C LYS A 13 14.84 4.42 -5.40
N ARG A 14 13.83 4.79 -4.60
CA ARG A 14 13.97 4.98 -3.15
C ARG A 14 14.37 3.69 -2.43
N ILE A 15 13.78 2.56 -2.80
CA ILE A 15 14.14 1.25 -2.24
C ILE A 15 15.58 0.90 -2.61
N ASN A 16 15.99 1.10 -3.85
CA ASN A 16 17.37 0.85 -4.26
C ASN A 16 18.37 1.73 -3.49
N GLU A 17 18.08 3.01 -3.29
CA GLU A 17 18.89 3.90 -2.46
C GLU A 17 19.01 3.40 -1.01
N ILE A 18 17.91 2.91 -0.42
CA ILE A 18 17.95 2.30 0.92
C ILE A 18 18.85 1.06 0.90
N LEU A 19 18.64 0.12 -0.03
CA LEU A 19 19.44 -1.10 -0.13
C LEU A 19 20.94 -0.81 -0.29
N GLU A 20 21.30 0.21 -1.07
CA GLU A 20 22.68 0.65 -1.25
C GLU A 20 23.26 1.24 0.04
N ASN A 21 22.52 2.12 0.72
CA ASN A 21 22.97 2.78 1.95
C ASN A 21 23.21 1.80 3.12
N PHE A 22 22.50 0.68 3.16
CA PHE A 22 22.64 -0.36 4.18
C PHE A 22 23.47 -1.56 3.70
N SER A 23 24.09 -1.47 2.52
CA SER A 23 24.96 -2.54 2.02
C SER A 23 26.29 -2.60 2.78
N PHE A 24 26.76 -3.82 3.04
CA PHE A 24 28.08 -4.07 3.62
C PHE A 24 28.63 -5.41 3.14
N SER A 25 29.95 -5.59 3.27
CA SER A 25 30.60 -6.85 2.92
C SER A 25 30.12 -7.97 3.86
N VAL A 26 29.51 -9.00 3.28
CA VAL A 26 29.08 -10.20 4.00
C VAL A 26 30.20 -11.23 3.95
N ASP A 27 30.70 -11.64 5.10
CA ASP A 27 31.62 -12.77 5.20
C ASP A 27 30.81 -14.07 5.30
N PRO A 28 30.93 -15.01 4.35
CA PRO A 28 30.18 -16.27 4.40
C PRO A 28 30.47 -17.14 5.63
N LEU A 29 31.62 -16.96 6.26
CA LEU A 29 32.09 -17.77 7.39
C LEU A 29 31.78 -17.12 8.75
N ASN A 30 31.49 -15.82 8.75
CA ASN A 30 31.24 -15.06 9.97
C ASN A 30 29.83 -14.45 9.98
N PRO A 31 29.08 -14.63 11.08
CA PRO A 31 27.77 -14.00 11.23
C PRO A 31 27.90 -12.46 11.26
N PRO A 32 26.84 -11.72 10.91
CA PRO A 32 26.82 -10.27 11.10
C PRO A 32 27.16 -9.87 12.53
N THR A 33 27.94 -8.80 12.68
CA THR A 33 28.15 -8.10 13.94
C THR A 33 26.87 -7.45 14.44
N GLU A 34 26.77 -7.12 15.73
CA GLU A 34 25.59 -6.43 16.29
C GLU A 34 25.23 -5.14 15.52
N LYS A 35 26.26 -4.36 15.14
CA LYS A 35 26.07 -3.16 14.31
C LYS A 35 25.49 -3.48 12.93
N GLN A 36 25.93 -4.57 12.31
CA GLN A 36 25.41 -5.02 11.02
C GLN A 36 23.99 -5.57 11.15
N GLU A 37 23.66 -6.25 12.25
CA GLU A 37 22.28 -6.64 12.53
C GLU A 37 21.37 -5.42 12.67
N ASP A 38 21.82 -4.37 13.37
CA ASP A 38 21.06 -3.12 13.49
C ASP A 38 20.87 -2.43 12.13
N TYR A 39 21.86 -2.51 11.24
CA TYR A 39 21.71 -2.02 9.86
C TYR A 39 20.66 -2.81 9.08
N ILE A 40 20.65 -4.14 9.19
CA ILE A 40 19.62 -4.97 8.56
C ILE A 40 18.23 -4.62 9.12
N ARG A 41 18.10 -4.47 10.45
CA ARG A 41 16.84 -4.09 11.11
C ARG A 41 16.35 -2.74 10.61
N ALA A 42 17.22 -1.73 10.57
CA ALA A 42 16.89 -0.40 10.09
C ALA A 42 16.45 -0.40 8.62
N MET A 43 17.16 -1.15 7.77
CA MET A 43 16.81 -1.33 6.36
C MET A 43 15.40 -1.89 6.20
N VAL A 44 15.07 -2.98 6.90
CA VAL A 44 13.74 -3.61 6.83
C VAL A 44 12.64 -2.65 7.28
N VAL A 45 12.85 -1.92 8.39
CA VAL A 45 11.88 -0.94 8.90
C VAL A 45 11.65 0.20 7.92
N LEU A 46 12.73 0.73 7.30
CA LEU A 46 12.62 1.81 6.32
C LEU A 46 11.91 1.34 5.06
N CYS A 47 12.28 0.20 4.48
CA CYS A 47 11.60 -0.34 3.30
C CYS A 47 10.12 -0.60 3.58
N HIS A 48 9.77 -1.10 4.77
CA HIS A 48 8.37 -1.27 5.15
C HIS A 48 7.60 0.04 5.15
N ALA A 49 8.17 1.12 5.69
CA ALA A 49 7.52 2.43 5.69
C ALA A 49 7.29 2.96 4.27
N GLU A 50 8.27 2.79 3.37
CA GLU A 50 8.14 3.22 1.96
C GLU A 50 7.08 2.39 1.21
N PHE A 51 7.00 1.07 1.45
CA PHE A 51 5.97 0.22 0.87
C PHE A 51 4.57 0.57 1.36
N GLU A 52 4.42 0.83 2.66
CA GLU A 52 3.17 1.26 3.28
C GLU A 52 2.66 2.57 2.68
N ASP A 53 3.52 3.59 2.68
CA ASP A 53 3.20 4.90 2.11
C ASP A 53 2.82 4.81 0.64
N TYR A 54 3.53 4.01 -0.17
CA TYR A 54 3.20 3.83 -1.57
C TYR A 54 1.82 3.19 -1.78
N ILE A 55 1.51 2.11 -1.04
CA ILE A 55 0.22 1.41 -1.15
C ILE A 55 -0.93 2.33 -0.72
N GLU A 56 -0.74 3.14 0.31
CA GLU A 56 -1.73 4.15 0.75
C GLU A 56 -1.92 5.25 -0.29
N GLN A 57 -0.83 5.74 -0.89
CA GLN A 57 -0.87 6.74 -1.96
C GLN A 57 -1.59 6.21 -3.20
N LEU A 58 -1.39 4.94 -3.57
CA LEU A 58 -2.10 4.29 -4.68
C LEU A 58 -3.61 4.26 -4.41
N ALA A 59 -4.05 3.88 -3.21
CA ALA A 59 -5.46 3.92 -2.82
C ALA A 59 -6.01 5.37 -2.86
N CYS A 60 -5.27 6.34 -2.32
CA CYS A 60 -5.65 7.75 -2.35
C CYS A 60 -5.81 8.30 -3.78
N MET A 61 -4.93 7.88 -4.71
CA MET A 61 -5.00 8.28 -6.11
C MET A 61 -6.31 7.79 -6.76
N LEU A 62 -6.70 6.54 -6.54
CA LEU A 62 -7.95 5.98 -7.08
C LEU A 62 -9.18 6.71 -6.54
N ILE A 63 -9.14 7.07 -5.24
CA ILE A 63 -10.20 7.86 -4.61
C ILE A 63 -10.26 9.27 -5.21
N GLU A 64 -9.12 9.93 -5.38
CA GLU A 64 -9.08 11.30 -5.92
C GLU A 64 -9.50 11.35 -7.39
N GLU A 65 -9.11 10.36 -8.20
CA GLU A 65 -9.59 10.22 -9.58
C GLU A 65 -11.11 10.10 -9.63
N GLY A 66 -11.67 9.21 -8.82
CA GLY A 66 -13.12 9.04 -8.75
C GLY A 66 -13.86 10.26 -8.20
N LYS A 67 -13.28 10.93 -7.21
CA LYS A 67 -13.80 12.19 -6.66
C LYS A 67 -13.80 13.29 -7.72
N ASN A 68 -12.72 13.44 -8.47
CA ASN A 68 -12.61 14.44 -9.52
C ASN A 68 -13.71 14.23 -10.56
N ARG A 69 -13.89 12.99 -11.04
CA ARG A 69 -14.95 12.63 -11.98
C ARG A 69 -16.35 12.89 -11.43
N TRP A 70 -16.57 12.57 -10.16
CA TRP A 70 -17.84 12.86 -9.49
C TRP A 70 -18.14 14.36 -9.43
N VAL A 71 -17.16 15.19 -9.09
CA VAL A 71 -17.32 16.65 -8.97
C VAL A 71 -17.48 17.32 -10.33
N SER A 72 -16.72 16.90 -11.35
CA SER A 72 -16.75 17.51 -12.68
C SER A 72 -17.94 17.07 -13.53
N GLU A 73 -18.29 15.79 -13.48
CA GLU A 73 -19.25 15.16 -14.41
C GLU A 73 -20.51 14.64 -13.70
N GLY A 74 -20.50 14.50 -12.37
CA GLY A 74 -21.56 13.81 -11.64
C GLY A 74 -21.54 12.29 -11.83
N ILE A 75 -20.44 11.73 -12.34
CA ILE A 75 -20.32 10.31 -12.67
C ILE A 75 -19.45 9.60 -11.62
N ALA A 76 -20.00 8.54 -11.01
CA ALA A 76 -19.24 7.66 -10.13
C ALA A 76 -18.51 6.60 -10.96
N ASN A 77 -17.18 6.57 -10.87
CA ASN A 77 -16.39 5.46 -11.41
C ASN A 77 -16.58 4.20 -10.55
N LYS A 78 -15.98 3.08 -10.97
CA LYS A 78 -16.06 1.80 -10.25
C LYS A 78 -15.73 1.94 -8.76
N ASN A 79 -14.65 2.64 -8.44
CA ASN A 79 -14.15 2.75 -7.07
C ASN A 79 -15.13 3.51 -6.17
N ILE A 80 -15.65 4.64 -6.65
CA ILE A 80 -16.62 5.46 -5.93
C ILE A 80 -17.98 4.77 -5.83
N ALA A 81 -18.43 4.12 -6.90
CA ALA A 81 -19.67 3.34 -6.89
C ALA A 81 -19.61 2.22 -5.85
N SER A 82 -18.51 1.45 -5.83
CA SER A 82 -18.28 0.42 -4.82
C SER A 82 -18.22 1.00 -3.41
N LEU A 83 -17.53 2.12 -3.23
CA LEU A 83 -17.42 2.77 -1.91
C LEU A 83 -18.81 3.15 -1.38
N PHE A 84 -19.66 3.74 -2.23
CA PHE A 84 -21.03 4.09 -1.86
C PHE A 84 -21.88 2.87 -1.50
N MET A 85 -21.72 1.76 -2.22
CA MET A 85 -22.43 0.51 -1.93
C MET A 85 -21.99 -0.09 -0.58
N ASN A 86 -20.71 0.00 -0.23
CA ASN A 86 -20.16 -0.51 1.03
C ASN A 86 -20.41 0.41 2.23
N THR A 87 -20.98 1.59 2.02
CA THR A 87 -21.29 2.53 3.11
C THR A 87 -22.62 2.14 3.79
N GLU A 88 -22.65 1.00 4.51
CA GLU A 88 -23.86 0.53 5.21
C GLU A 88 -24.32 1.49 6.32
N LYS A 89 -23.39 2.20 6.94
CA LYS A 89 -23.59 2.90 8.22
C LYS A 89 -24.40 4.20 8.16
N MET A 90 -24.68 4.77 6.99
CA MET A 90 -25.33 6.09 6.91
C MET A 90 -26.83 6.05 6.55
N LYS A 91 -27.38 4.89 6.16
CA LYS A 91 -28.83 4.77 5.86
C LYS A 91 -29.71 4.73 7.11
N ASN A 92 -29.13 4.46 8.28
CA ASN A 92 -29.86 4.18 9.52
C ASN A 92 -29.58 5.16 10.67
N ASP A 93 -28.89 6.29 10.42
CA ASP A 93 -28.67 7.31 11.45
C ASP A 93 -29.89 8.26 11.54
N PRO A 94 -30.69 8.20 12.62
CA PRO A 94 -31.88 9.04 12.78
C PRO A 94 -31.55 10.53 12.99
N GLN A 95 -30.29 10.88 13.27
CA GLN A 95 -29.85 12.26 13.46
C GLN A 95 -29.32 12.91 12.18
N MET A 96 -29.17 12.17 11.08
CA MET A 96 -28.83 12.77 9.80
C MET A 96 -30.01 13.58 9.27
N ARG A 97 -29.85 14.91 9.28
CA ARG A 97 -30.65 15.81 8.44
C ARG A 97 -30.62 15.31 6.99
N PRO A 98 -31.68 15.53 6.18
CA PRO A 98 -31.66 15.15 4.77
C PRO A 98 -30.44 15.79 4.09
N MET A 99 -29.42 14.98 3.84
CA MET A 99 -28.21 15.39 3.18
C MET A 99 -28.43 15.19 1.69
N ASN A 100 -28.17 16.23 0.89
CA ASN A 100 -28.23 16.06 -0.57
C ASN A 100 -27.13 15.08 -1.03
N THR A 101 -27.34 14.47 -2.20
CA THR A 101 -26.45 13.42 -2.73
C THR A 101 -25.00 13.89 -2.85
N THR A 102 -24.75 15.16 -3.18
CA THR A 102 -23.41 15.73 -3.29
C THR A 102 -22.71 15.78 -1.94
N SER A 103 -23.37 16.30 -0.90
CA SER A 103 -22.82 16.36 0.46
C SER A 103 -22.58 14.95 1.02
N PHE A 104 -23.46 13.99 0.71
CA PHE A 104 -23.26 12.57 1.01
C PHE A 104 -21.99 12.01 0.38
N ALA A 105 -21.87 12.13 -0.95
CA ALA A 105 -20.73 11.64 -1.70
C ALA A 105 -19.41 12.22 -1.15
N MET A 106 -19.35 13.55 -0.98
CA MET A 106 -18.14 14.22 -0.51
C MET A 106 -17.75 13.82 0.91
N LYS A 107 -18.73 13.66 1.81
CA LYS A 107 -18.48 13.18 3.18
C LYS A 107 -17.94 11.75 3.16
N THR A 108 -18.59 10.84 2.44
CA THR A 108 -18.14 9.43 2.34
C THR A 108 -16.73 9.32 1.77
N ILE A 109 -16.44 10.06 0.70
CA ILE A 109 -15.11 10.10 0.08
C ILE A 109 -14.05 10.63 1.05
N SER A 110 -14.37 11.72 1.75
CA SER A 110 -13.47 12.33 2.74
C SER A 110 -13.22 11.39 3.92
N ASP A 111 -14.27 10.81 4.48
CA ASP A 111 -14.18 9.89 5.61
C ASP A 111 -13.33 8.68 5.25
N PHE A 112 -13.54 8.09 4.07
CA PHE A 112 -12.76 6.95 3.61
C PHE A 112 -11.30 7.31 3.31
N SER A 113 -11.06 8.46 2.67
CA SER A 113 -9.68 8.97 2.47
C SER A 113 -8.94 9.13 3.79
N ASN A 114 -9.63 9.58 4.84
CA ASN A 114 -9.06 9.72 6.18
C ASN A 114 -8.77 8.36 6.81
N ILE A 115 -9.63 7.36 6.61
CA ILE A 115 -9.39 5.97 7.07
C ILE A 115 -8.13 5.40 6.41
N VAL A 116 -7.97 5.57 5.09
CA VAL A 116 -6.78 5.10 4.37
C VAL A 116 -5.51 5.77 4.91
N LYS A 117 -5.50 7.10 5.03
CA LYS A 117 -4.29 7.85 5.43
C LYS A 117 -3.90 7.74 6.90
N ASN A 118 -4.88 7.66 7.79
CA ASN A 118 -4.65 7.77 9.23
C ASN A 118 -5.00 6.50 10.01
N GLY A 119 -5.72 5.56 9.39
CA GLY A 119 -6.15 4.32 10.02
C GLY A 119 -5.35 3.09 9.59
N ASN A 120 -4.54 3.19 8.53
CA ASN A 120 -3.67 2.10 8.11
C ASN A 120 -2.32 2.16 8.85
N HIS A 121 -1.88 1.00 9.34
CA HIS A 121 -0.65 0.85 10.13
C HIS A 121 0.06 -0.46 9.73
N GLY A 122 0.20 -0.69 8.43
CA GLY A 122 0.89 -1.85 7.91
C GLY A 122 0.59 -2.17 6.46
N ILE A 123 1.25 -3.22 5.98
CA ILE A 123 1.12 -3.70 4.60
C ILE A 123 0.54 -5.11 4.50
N LYS A 124 0.07 -5.70 5.61
CA LYS A 124 -0.44 -7.08 5.63
C LYS A 124 -1.63 -7.26 4.70
N SER A 125 -1.94 -8.50 4.33
CA SER A 125 -3.11 -8.84 3.48
C SER A 125 -4.39 -8.17 3.96
N LYS A 126 -4.61 -8.16 5.28
CA LYS A 126 -5.73 -7.45 5.91
C LYS A 126 -5.70 -5.93 5.71
N ASN A 127 -4.53 -5.30 5.77
CA ASN A 127 -4.39 -3.86 5.48
C ASN A 127 -4.79 -3.56 4.03
N ILE A 128 -4.34 -4.40 3.09
CA ILE A 128 -4.74 -4.29 1.68
C ILE A 128 -6.25 -4.49 1.52
N GLU A 129 -6.82 -5.51 2.18
CA GLU A 129 -8.27 -5.75 2.18
C GLU A 129 -9.06 -4.54 2.68
N ASP A 130 -8.68 -3.99 3.83
CA ASP A 130 -9.39 -2.87 4.45
C ASP A 130 -9.33 -1.59 3.58
N MET A 131 -8.26 -1.40 2.79
CA MET A 131 -8.12 -0.26 1.86
C MET A 131 -8.80 -0.48 0.50
N TYR A 132 -8.69 -1.67 -0.09
CA TYR A 132 -9.04 -1.88 -1.50
C TYR A 132 -10.39 -2.59 -1.69
N LYS A 133 -10.87 -3.37 -0.72
CA LYS A 133 -12.20 -3.99 -0.79
C LYS A 133 -13.33 -2.95 -0.87
N PRO A 134 -13.32 -1.86 -0.07
CA PRO A 134 -14.33 -0.80 -0.23
C PRO A 134 -14.30 -0.16 -1.61
N LEU A 135 -13.13 -0.10 -2.26
CA LEU A 135 -12.93 0.41 -3.62
C LEU A 135 -13.31 -0.61 -4.72
N GLY A 136 -13.84 -1.78 -4.35
CA GLY A 136 -14.39 -2.76 -5.30
C GLY A 136 -13.36 -3.72 -5.87
N TYR A 137 -12.28 -3.96 -5.14
CA TYR A 137 -11.28 -4.98 -5.46
C TYR A 137 -11.49 -6.21 -4.59
N ASP A 138 -11.58 -7.36 -5.23
CA ASP A 138 -11.68 -8.65 -4.58
C ASP A 138 -10.27 -9.17 -4.30
N ILE A 139 -9.77 -8.91 -3.09
CA ILE A 139 -8.36 -9.15 -2.72
C ILE A 139 -8.00 -10.63 -2.75
N ASP A 140 -8.98 -11.52 -2.51
CA ASP A 140 -8.81 -12.96 -2.61
C ASP A 140 -8.51 -13.44 -4.05
N LYS A 141 -8.73 -12.59 -5.05
CA LYS A 141 -8.39 -12.87 -6.46
C LYS A 141 -7.03 -12.33 -6.90
N PHE A 142 -6.34 -11.57 -6.05
CA PHE A 142 -4.98 -11.14 -6.33
C PHE A 142 -4.00 -12.28 -6.07
N ASN A 143 -2.75 -12.09 -6.50
CA ASN A 143 -1.68 -13.06 -6.31
C ASN A 143 -1.50 -13.40 -4.81
N GLN A 144 -1.87 -14.64 -4.44
CA GLN A 144 -1.82 -15.09 -3.05
C GLN A 144 -0.39 -15.21 -2.52
N ASP A 145 0.60 -15.49 -3.39
CA ASP A 145 2.00 -15.52 -2.99
C ASP A 145 2.46 -14.12 -2.54
N PHE A 146 2.04 -13.07 -3.26
CA PHE A 146 2.31 -11.69 -2.87
C PHE A 146 1.66 -11.32 -1.53
N LEU A 147 0.40 -11.67 -1.31
CA LEU A 147 -0.28 -11.40 -0.04
C LEU A 147 0.39 -12.12 1.14
N ASN A 148 0.82 -13.37 0.94
CA ASN A 148 1.58 -14.13 1.92
C ASN A 148 2.95 -13.49 2.20
N GLU A 149 3.62 -12.97 1.17
CA GLU A 149 4.88 -12.24 1.32
C GLU A 149 4.71 -10.94 2.13
N LEU A 150 3.65 -10.18 1.88
CA LEU A 150 3.31 -8.99 2.66
C LEU A 150 3.04 -9.33 4.13
N ASP A 151 2.31 -10.42 4.40
CA ASP A 151 2.05 -10.89 5.77
C ASP A 151 3.33 -11.29 6.48
N ALA A 152 4.20 -12.04 5.80
CA ALA A 152 5.50 -12.44 6.33
C ALA A 152 6.38 -11.21 6.63
N PHE A 153 6.44 -10.25 5.71
CA PHE A 153 7.25 -9.03 5.86
C PHE A 153 6.72 -8.11 6.96
N GLY A 154 5.40 -7.92 7.05
CA GLY A 154 4.77 -7.15 8.12
C GLY A 154 4.93 -7.79 9.50
N LEU A 155 4.89 -9.12 9.59
CA LEU A 155 5.21 -9.86 10.82
C LEU A 155 6.67 -9.70 11.22
N GLU A 156 7.59 -9.75 10.25
CA GLU A 156 9.03 -9.56 10.47
C GLU A 156 9.36 -8.16 10.98
N ARG A 157 8.82 -7.11 10.38
CA ARG A 157 8.92 -5.73 10.90
C ARG A 157 8.39 -5.64 12.32
N GLY A 158 7.24 -6.25 12.60
CA GLY A 158 6.66 -6.29 13.96
C GLY A 158 7.62 -6.94 14.96
N LYS A 159 8.21 -8.09 14.62
CA LYS A 159 9.23 -8.75 15.44
C LYS A 159 10.43 -7.82 15.65
N ILE A 160 11.02 -7.30 14.57
CA ILE A 160 12.22 -6.44 14.61
C ILE A 160 12.00 -5.20 15.48
N ALA A 161 10.84 -4.53 15.36
CA ALA A 161 10.54 -3.32 16.12
C ALA A 161 10.25 -3.59 17.61
N HIS A 162 9.68 -4.75 17.95
CA HIS A 162 9.28 -5.09 19.32
C HIS A 162 10.32 -5.92 20.10
N THR A 163 11.35 -6.49 19.45
CA THR A 163 12.37 -7.34 20.10
C THR A 163 13.66 -6.65 20.50
N SER A 164 13.64 -5.32 20.68
CA SER A 164 14.79 -4.57 21.23
C SER A 164 15.32 -5.09 22.59
N SER A 165 14.58 -5.97 23.26
CA SER A 165 14.91 -6.59 24.55
C SER A 165 15.00 -8.13 24.55
N TYR A 166 14.64 -8.82 23.46
CA TYR A 166 14.70 -10.29 23.38
C TYR A 166 15.56 -10.69 22.20
N ARG A 167 16.78 -11.19 22.47
CA ARG A 167 17.69 -11.73 21.45
C ARG A 167 16.94 -12.77 20.62
N THR A 168 16.46 -12.38 19.45
CA THR A 168 15.87 -13.31 18.48
C THR A 168 16.97 -14.31 18.11
N THR A 169 16.71 -15.59 18.31
CA THR A 169 17.71 -16.66 18.13
C THR A 169 18.11 -16.88 16.66
N SER A 170 17.30 -16.40 15.73
CA SER A 170 17.59 -16.39 14.29
C SER A 170 18.40 -15.15 13.92
N LYS A 171 19.67 -15.34 13.57
CA LYS A 171 20.52 -14.31 12.99
C LYS A 171 19.92 -13.83 11.67
N LEU A 172 19.81 -12.51 11.53
CA LEU A 172 19.39 -11.88 10.28
C LEU A 172 20.47 -12.05 9.22
N ASP A 173 20.08 -12.32 7.98
CA ASP A 173 20.99 -12.45 6.85
C ASP A 173 20.68 -11.37 5.82
N LEU A 174 21.67 -10.53 5.50
CA LEU A 174 21.48 -9.39 4.61
C LEU A 174 20.95 -9.81 3.24
N ARG A 175 21.48 -10.91 2.66
CA ARG A 175 21.07 -11.36 1.32
C ARG A 175 19.61 -11.80 1.32
N THR A 176 19.23 -12.59 2.32
CA THR A 176 17.86 -13.06 2.52
C THR A 176 16.88 -11.89 2.65
N GLU A 177 17.23 -10.86 3.43
CA GLU A 177 16.38 -9.67 3.60
C GLU A 177 16.30 -8.82 2.32
N VAL A 178 17.40 -8.62 1.61
CA VAL A 178 17.42 -7.92 0.32
C VAL A 178 16.54 -8.65 -0.70
N ASP A 179 16.63 -9.98 -0.78
CA ASP A 179 15.85 -10.76 -1.72
C ASP A 179 14.35 -10.71 -1.39
N LYS A 180 13.97 -10.74 -0.10
CA LYS A 180 12.59 -10.52 0.33
C LYS A 180 12.08 -9.14 -0.09
N ILE A 181 12.83 -8.07 0.19
CA ILE A 181 12.45 -6.69 -0.17
C ILE A 181 12.23 -6.57 -1.68
N LYS A 182 13.09 -7.18 -2.50
CA LYS A 182 12.94 -7.18 -3.96
C LYS A 182 11.71 -7.94 -4.45
N ARG A 183 11.35 -9.06 -3.80
CA ARG A 183 10.12 -9.79 -4.13
C ARG A 183 8.87 -8.98 -3.79
N VAL A 184 8.82 -8.36 -2.61
CA VAL A 184 7.73 -7.45 -2.21
C VAL A 184 7.61 -6.28 -3.19
N LEU A 185 8.73 -5.63 -3.54
CA LEU A 185 8.73 -4.52 -4.51
C LEU A 185 8.14 -4.94 -5.87
N ARG A 186 8.52 -6.12 -6.39
CA ARG A 186 7.93 -6.65 -7.62
C ARG A 186 6.44 -6.95 -7.47
N GLY A 187 6.04 -7.57 -6.37
CA GLY A 187 4.62 -7.86 -6.12
C GLY A 187 3.77 -6.59 -6.01
N ILE A 188 4.32 -5.50 -5.46
CA ILE A 188 3.68 -4.18 -5.45
C ILE A 188 3.47 -3.67 -6.88
N LYS A 189 4.42 -3.90 -7.80
CA LYS A 189 4.24 -3.50 -9.21
C LYS A 189 3.08 -4.24 -9.85
N ASP A 190 3.06 -5.56 -9.70
CA ASP A 190 2.02 -6.41 -10.26
C ASP A 190 0.64 -6.03 -9.70
N PHE A 191 0.58 -5.71 -8.40
CA PHE A 191 -0.61 -5.21 -7.74
C PHE A 191 -1.07 -3.85 -8.28
N GLU A 192 -0.16 -2.88 -8.46
CA GLU A 192 -0.47 -1.58 -9.08
C GLU A 192 -1.08 -1.77 -10.48
N ASP A 193 -0.45 -2.59 -11.32
CA ASP A 193 -0.90 -2.84 -12.69
C ASP A 193 -2.30 -3.46 -12.72
N GLU A 194 -2.58 -4.43 -11.86
CA GLU A 194 -3.88 -5.08 -11.76
C GLU A 194 -4.97 -4.10 -11.29
N VAL A 195 -4.65 -3.25 -10.31
CA VAL A 195 -5.57 -2.23 -9.79
C VAL A 195 -5.88 -1.16 -10.82
N ILE A 196 -4.87 -0.62 -11.51
CA ILE A 196 -5.04 0.41 -12.56
C ILE A 196 -5.79 -0.16 -13.77
N GLN A 197 -5.51 -1.40 -14.18
CA GLN A 197 -6.26 -2.04 -15.26
C GLN A 197 -7.74 -2.16 -14.90
N LYS A 198 -8.05 -2.52 -13.65
CA LYS A 198 -9.42 -2.75 -13.16
C LYS A 198 -10.15 -1.47 -12.75
N SER A 199 -9.48 -0.32 -12.57
CA SER A 199 -10.12 0.97 -12.27
C SER A 199 -10.83 1.56 -13.49
N GLY A 200 -10.47 1.10 -14.70
CA GLY A 200 -11.02 1.60 -15.95
C GLY A 200 -10.27 2.83 -16.50
N SER A 201 -9.11 3.19 -15.93
CA SER A 201 -8.28 4.31 -16.41
C SER A 201 -7.57 4.03 -17.77
N LEU A 202 -7.95 2.96 -18.46
CA LEU A 202 -7.53 2.64 -19.82
C LEU A 202 -8.75 2.58 -20.75
N ASN A 203 -8.87 3.58 -21.62
CA ASN A 203 -9.68 3.66 -22.87
C ASN A 203 -10.81 4.71 -22.98
N GLU A 204 -10.67 5.91 -22.42
CA GLU A 204 -11.50 7.08 -22.83
C GLU A 204 -10.73 8.07 -23.74
N LYS A 205 -9.81 7.59 -24.58
CA LYS A 205 -9.21 8.37 -25.69
C LYS A 205 -9.53 7.86 -27.10
N ASN A 206 -10.39 6.86 -27.22
CA ASN A 206 -10.89 6.41 -28.52
C ASN A 206 -12.38 6.18 -28.42
N TYR A 207 -13.18 7.20 -28.75
CA TYR A 207 -14.55 7.18 -29.28
C TYR A 207 -15.17 8.55 -28.98
N VAL A 208 -14.88 9.52 -29.85
CA VAL A 208 -15.80 10.35 -30.67
C VAL A 208 -14.93 11.41 -31.36
#